data_AF-I0R132-F1
#
_entry.id   AF-I0R132-F1
#
_cell.length_a   1.000
_cell.length_b   1.000
_cell.length_c   1.000
_cell.angle_alpha   90.00
_cell.angle_beta   90.00
_cell.angle_gamma   90.00
#
_symmetry.space_group_name_H-M   'P 1'
#
loop_
_entity.id
_entity.type
_entity.pdbx_description
1 polymer ?
#
loop_
_entity_poly.entity_id
_entity_poly.type
_entity_poly.pdbx_seq_one_letter_code
_entity_poly.pdbx_strand_id
1 'polypeptide(L)'
;MGSHESLLFNRGFNLPSDFNRFETSKRGYDPEAVERELNALNSELVRVKEQAAENSEALQRALAQLAQSEAKLIGTMAPSFSSLGAEAAELLIRAETTAREIESAAAETAQELIESATQEAKRIAQNAEDVYQDQITAAERRVARRIAGAKHDAELLLMKATTEAKDKLRDIELEVARMRGQAATEVASLKTTARREVEAKKAELDAKIAGQGLLNLEQLGIEQAAKDLAIADLESKFKTRRRVAEKEYLEKHNEAVHQTESYLESAKNDLTELKKTISTIRLEIQALEMEAGQAQSRILSDSRSKAEAIVHAADLEAAEINAKALDSIAELEKARELHMKNIENRVRSGELYLKNLRSLVTNTDSPEE
;
A
#
# COMPACT_ATOMS: atom_id res chain seq x y z
N MET A 1 5.02 -70.76 -73.74
CA MET A 1 5.92 -70.18 -74.76
C MET A 1 5.63 -68.70 -74.82
N GLY A 2 6.66 -67.87 -74.58
CA GLY A 2 6.53 -66.43 -74.41
C GLY A 2 7.57 -65.97 -73.39
N SER A 3 8.77 -65.72 -73.89
CA SER A 3 10.04 -65.52 -73.20
C SER A 3 10.03 -64.46 -72.10
N HIS A 4 10.50 -64.87 -70.92
CA HIS A 4 11.16 -63.98 -69.96
C HIS A 4 12.43 -63.42 -70.61
N GLU A 5 12.43 -62.15 -70.97
CA GLU A 5 13.64 -61.43 -71.36
C GLU A 5 13.96 -60.44 -70.25
N SER A 6 14.78 -60.92 -69.32
CA SER A 6 15.52 -60.14 -68.34
C SER A 6 16.40 -59.14 -69.07
N LEU A 7 15.92 -57.90 -69.21
CA LEU A 7 16.75 -56.79 -69.67
C LEU A 7 17.78 -56.44 -68.60
N LEU A 8 18.94 -57.06 -68.79
CA LEU A 8 20.22 -56.87 -68.13
C LEU A 8 20.46 -55.39 -67.80
N PHE A 9 20.45 -55.10 -66.50
CA PHE A 9 20.97 -53.88 -65.91
C PHE A 9 22.51 -53.92 -65.99
N ASN A 10 23.05 -53.72 -67.19
CA ASN A 10 24.48 -53.54 -67.39
C ASN A 10 24.76 -52.67 -68.62
N ARG A 11 24.47 -51.37 -68.49
CA ARG A 11 25.23 -50.34 -69.20
C ARG A 11 26.02 -49.59 -68.15
N GLY A 12 27.33 -49.79 -68.17
CA GLY A 12 28.25 -49.04 -67.33
C GLY A 12 27.96 -47.56 -67.45
N PHE A 13 27.83 -46.90 -66.29
CA PHE A 13 27.96 -45.46 -66.19
C PHE A 13 29.43 -45.13 -66.52
N ASN A 14 29.75 -45.12 -67.81
CA ASN A 14 30.91 -44.39 -68.32
C ASN A 14 30.55 -42.91 -68.17
N LEU A 15 30.83 -42.34 -67.01
CA LEU A 15 30.92 -40.89 -66.86
C LEU A 15 32.04 -40.44 -67.82
N PRO A 16 31.76 -39.63 -68.85
CA PRO A 16 32.81 -39.01 -69.64
C PRO A 16 33.65 -38.17 -68.69
N SER A 17 34.92 -38.51 -68.54
CA SER A 17 35.84 -37.91 -67.56
C SER A 17 36.31 -36.50 -67.92
N ASP A 18 35.61 -35.79 -68.80
CA ASP A 18 35.96 -34.44 -69.28
C ASP A 18 34.77 -33.48 -69.17
N PHE A 19 34.35 -33.16 -67.94
CA PHE A 19 33.35 -32.12 -67.67
C PHE A 19 33.88 -31.02 -66.74
N ASN A 20 35.17 -30.70 -66.81
CA ASN A 20 35.60 -29.42 -66.26
C ASN A 20 35.49 -28.35 -67.36
N ARG A 21 34.28 -27.79 -67.52
CA ARG A 21 34.01 -26.67 -68.45
C ARG A 21 34.55 -25.32 -67.97
N PHE A 22 35.13 -25.29 -66.77
CA PHE A 22 35.63 -24.10 -66.12
C PHE A 22 37.16 -24.11 -66.13
N GLU A 23 37.79 -23.05 -66.65
CA GLU A 23 39.23 -22.86 -66.52
C GLU A 23 39.59 -22.54 -65.06
N THR A 24 40.68 -23.13 -64.56
CA THR A 24 41.16 -22.94 -63.20
C THR A 24 42.22 -21.84 -63.15
N SER A 25 41.92 -20.75 -62.44
CA SER A 25 42.87 -19.69 -62.08
C SER A 25 43.63 -20.08 -60.80
N LYS A 26 44.71 -19.37 -60.48
CA LYS A 26 45.71 -19.70 -59.44
C LYS A 26 45.16 -19.95 -58.02
N ARG A 27 43.86 -19.74 -57.78
CA ARG A 27 43.17 -20.02 -56.51
C ARG A 27 41.72 -20.56 -56.65
N GLY A 28 41.29 -20.99 -57.84
CA GLY A 28 39.92 -21.49 -58.04
C GLY A 28 39.41 -21.34 -59.48
N TYR A 29 38.13 -21.59 -59.72
CA TYR A 29 37.49 -21.38 -61.03
C TYR A 29 37.38 -19.90 -61.38
N ASP A 30 37.49 -19.55 -62.67
CA ASP A 30 37.27 -18.19 -63.16
C ASP A 30 35.81 -17.73 -62.92
N PRO A 31 35.57 -16.68 -62.09
CA PRO A 31 34.23 -16.22 -61.77
C PRO A 31 33.41 -15.82 -62.99
N GLU A 32 34.01 -15.20 -64.03
CA GLU A 32 33.28 -14.74 -65.22
C GLU A 32 32.86 -15.89 -66.15
N ALA A 33 33.68 -16.94 -66.26
CA ALA A 33 33.31 -18.17 -66.98
C ALA A 33 32.20 -18.94 -66.23
N VAL A 34 32.29 -19.01 -64.90
CA VAL A 34 31.28 -19.64 -64.05
C VAL A 34 29.94 -18.90 -64.13
N GLU A 35 29.95 -17.58 -64.08
CA GLU A 35 28.73 -16.77 -64.16
C GLU A 35 28.01 -16.89 -65.52
N ARG A 36 28.77 -17.00 -66.62
CA ARG A 36 28.19 -17.22 -67.96
C ARG A 36 27.50 -18.58 -68.08
N GLU A 37 28.11 -19.65 -67.58
CA GLU A 37 27.48 -20.98 -67.57
C GLU A 37 26.32 -21.06 -66.58
N LEU A 38 26.39 -20.38 -65.43
CA LEU A 38 25.25 -20.28 -64.50
C LEU A 38 24.07 -19.54 -65.15
N ASN A 39 24.33 -18.50 -65.93
CA ASN A 39 23.28 -17.79 -66.66
C ASN A 39 22.70 -18.63 -67.80
N ALA A 40 23.54 -19.36 -68.53
CA ALA A 40 23.08 -20.31 -69.55
C ALA A 40 22.23 -21.44 -68.92
N LEU A 41 22.69 -22.02 -67.81
CA LEU A 41 21.96 -23.05 -67.08
C LEU A 41 20.64 -22.53 -66.49
N ASN A 42 20.63 -21.30 -65.98
CA ASN A 42 19.40 -20.65 -65.53
C ASN A 42 18.41 -20.46 -66.69
N SER A 43 18.89 -20.08 -67.89
CA SER A 43 18.04 -19.93 -69.06
C SER A 43 17.46 -21.28 -69.53
N GLU A 44 18.26 -22.35 -69.49
CA GLU A 44 17.79 -23.71 -69.78
C GLU A 44 16.82 -24.21 -68.71
N LEU A 45 17.06 -23.91 -67.43
CA LEU A 45 16.15 -24.23 -66.33
C LEU A 45 14.79 -23.56 -66.51
N VAL A 46 14.78 -22.28 -66.91
CA VAL A 46 13.54 -21.54 -67.21
C VAL A 46 12.81 -22.21 -68.37
N ARG A 47 13.50 -22.54 -69.46
CA ARG A 47 12.91 -23.22 -70.62
C ARG A 47 12.33 -24.59 -70.26
N VAL A 48 13.03 -25.37 -69.44
CA VAL A 48 12.54 -26.68 -68.96
C VAL A 48 11.32 -26.51 -68.06
N LYS A 49 11.28 -25.46 -67.22
CA LYS A 49 10.11 -25.13 -66.40
C LYS A 49 8.91 -24.73 -67.26
N GLU A 50 9.10 -23.90 -68.27
CA GLU A 50 8.05 -23.52 -69.23
C GLU A 50 7.51 -24.74 -69.96
N GLN A 51 8.39 -25.61 -70.47
CA GLN A 51 7.97 -26.83 -71.16
C GLN A 51 7.28 -27.83 -70.22
N ALA A 52 7.69 -27.90 -68.95
CA ALA A 52 6.99 -28.69 -67.94
C ALA A 52 5.60 -28.14 -67.64
N ALA A 53 5.43 -26.81 -67.61
CA ALA A 53 4.13 -26.17 -67.43
C ALA A 53 3.21 -26.43 -68.64
N GLU A 54 3.71 -26.26 -69.87
CA GLU A 54 2.96 -26.57 -71.10
C GLU A 54 2.54 -28.04 -71.16
N ASN A 55 3.44 -28.96 -70.83
CA ASN A 55 3.13 -30.38 -70.77
C ASN A 55 2.12 -30.72 -69.68
N SER A 56 2.19 -30.06 -68.53
CA SER A 56 1.20 -30.21 -67.45
C SER A 56 -0.18 -29.73 -67.90
N GLU A 57 -0.28 -28.60 -68.58
CA GLU A 57 -1.55 -28.13 -69.14
C GLU A 57 -2.09 -29.07 -70.23
N ALA A 58 -1.22 -29.56 -71.11
CA ALA A 58 -1.60 -30.53 -72.14
C ALA A 58 -2.09 -31.84 -71.53
N LEU A 59 -1.45 -32.30 -70.45
CA LEU A 59 -1.88 -33.46 -69.67
C LEU A 59 -3.25 -33.22 -69.03
N GLN A 60 -3.47 -32.05 -68.41
CA GLN A 60 -4.78 -31.70 -67.85
C GLN A 60 -5.87 -31.66 -68.91
N ARG A 61 -5.59 -31.09 -70.09
CA ARG A 61 -6.52 -31.08 -71.23
C ARG A 61 -6.82 -32.50 -71.72
N ALA A 62 -5.81 -33.34 -71.85
CA ALA A 62 -5.97 -34.73 -72.27
C ALA A 62 -6.78 -35.54 -71.23
N LEU A 63 -6.52 -35.35 -69.94
CA LEU A 63 -7.29 -35.97 -68.85
C LEU A 63 -8.75 -35.49 -68.86
N ALA A 64 -9.00 -34.21 -69.10
CA ALA A 64 -10.36 -33.68 -69.23
C ALA A 64 -11.11 -34.26 -70.45
N GLN A 65 -10.42 -34.41 -71.59
CA GLN A 65 -10.97 -35.07 -72.78
C GLN A 65 -11.24 -36.56 -72.53
N LEU A 66 -10.34 -37.25 -71.84
CA LEU A 66 -10.50 -38.65 -71.45
C LEU A 66 -11.73 -38.80 -70.56
N ALA A 67 -11.84 -38.02 -69.48
CA ALA A 67 -13.00 -38.03 -68.59
C ALA A 67 -14.32 -37.73 -69.34
N GLN A 68 -14.31 -36.79 -70.30
CA GLN A 68 -15.47 -36.52 -71.14
C GLN A 68 -15.81 -37.70 -72.07
N SER A 69 -14.82 -38.39 -72.60
CA SER A 69 -15.02 -39.58 -73.45
C SER A 69 -15.52 -40.78 -72.66
N GLU A 70 -15.01 -40.98 -71.43
CA GLU A 70 -15.46 -42.00 -70.49
C GLU A 70 -16.91 -41.73 -70.07
N ALA A 71 -17.27 -40.48 -69.75
CA ALA A 71 -18.64 -40.10 -69.45
C ALA A 71 -19.60 -40.38 -70.62
N LYS A 72 -19.15 -40.15 -71.87
CA LYS A 72 -19.94 -40.50 -73.08
C LYS A 72 -20.07 -42.01 -73.26
N LEU A 73 -19.02 -42.78 -72.99
CA LEU A 73 -19.03 -44.24 -73.05
C LEU A 73 -20.00 -44.84 -72.03
N ILE A 74 -19.95 -44.33 -70.79
CA ILE A 74 -20.88 -44.68 -69.71
C ILE A 74 -22.33 -44.34 -70.12
N GLY A 75 -22.57 -43.20 -70.78
CA GLY A 75 -23.89 -42.84 -71.29
C GLY A 75 -24.41 -43.71 -72.46
N THR A 76 -23.52 -44.37 -73.21
CA THR A 76 -23.90 -45.27 -74.33
C THR A 76 -24.09 -46.73 -73.94
N MET A 77 -23.56 -47.17 -72.80
CA MET A 77 -23.90 -48.46 -72.22
C MET A 77 -25.14 -48.27 -71.36
N ALA A 78 -26.28 -48.83 -71.77
CA ALA A 78 -27.48 -48.79 -70.93
C ALA A 78 -27.10 -49.27 -69.51
N PRO A 79 -27.33 -48.46 -68.46
CA PRO A 79 -26.82 -48.76 -67.14
C PRO A 79 -27.40 -50.10 -66.68
N SER A 80 -26.53 -51.06 -66.43
CA SER A 80 -26.95 -52.35 -65.89
C SER A 80 -27.23 -52.19 -64.39
N PHE A 81 -28.20 -52.92 -63.84
CA PHE A 81 -28.51 -52.91 -62.41
C PHE A 81 -27.29 -53.16 -61.51
N SER A 82 -26.32 -53.94 -61.99
CA SER A 82 -25.08 -54.21 -61.26
C SER A 82 -24.12 -53.00 -61.23
N SER A 83 -24.14 -52.13 -62.23
CA SER A 83 -23.31 -50.92 -62.26
C SER A 83 -23.91 -49.80 -61.41
N LEU A 84 -25.25 -49.64 -61.38
CA LEU A 84 -25.90 -48.70 -60.46
C LEU A 84 -25.66 -49.07 -58.99
N GLY A 85 -25.73 -50.37 -58.65
CA GLY A 85 -25.41 -50.83 -57.29
C GLY A 85 -23.94 -50.60 -56.88
N ALA A 86 -23.01 -50.71 -57.82
CA ALA A 86 -21.59 -50.43 -57.57
C ALA A 86 -21.32 -48.93 -57.39
N GLU A 87 -21.92 -48.10 -58.24
CA GLU A 87 -21.81 -46.64 -58.17
C GLU A 87 -22.50 -46.08 -56.92
N ALA A 88 -23.65 -46.64 -56.54
CA ALA A 88 -24.28 -46.38 -55.26
C ALA A 88 -23.34 -46.77 -54.12
N ALA A 89 -22.78 -47.98 -54.08
CA ALA A 89 -21.84 -48.38 -53.03
C ALA A 89 -20.62 -47.44 -52.91
N GLU A 90 -20.04 -47.00 -54.03
CA GLU A 90 -18.94 -46.04 -54.05
C GLU A 90 -19.34 -44.67 -53.49
N LEU A 91 -20.52 -44.15 -53.86
CA LEU A 91 -21.06 -42.89 -53.33
C LEU A 91 -21.18 -42.95 -51.80
N LEU A 92 -21.49 -44.11 -51.27
CA LEU A 92 -21.77 -44.33 -49.85
C LEU A 92 -20.51 -44.48 -49.03
N ILE A 93 -19.50 -45.14 -49.60
CA ILE A 93 -18.16 -45.12 -49.07
C ILE A 93 -17.63 -43.69 -49.06
N ARG A 94 -17.78 -42.94 -50.16
CA ARG A 94 -17.36 -41.52 -50.23
C ARG A 94 -18.06 -40.67 -49.18
N ALA A 95 -19.38 -40.78 -49.06
CA ALA A 95 -20.17 -40.05 -48.08
C ALA A 95 -19.77 -40.40 -46.65
N GLU A 96 -19.42 -41.66 -46.37
CA GLU A 96 -18.93 -42.07 -45.05
C GLU A 96 -17.53 -41.51 -44.77
N THR A 97 -16.60 -41.54 -45.74
CA THR A 97 -15.29 -40.91 -45.59
C THR A 97 -15.40 -39.40 -45.37
N THR A 98 -16.22 -38.69 -46.14
CA THR A 98 -16.41 -37.24 -45.95
C THR A 98 -17.12 -36.92 -44.64
N ALA A 99 -18.07 -37.74 -44.20
CA ALA A 99 -18.68 -37.57 -42.87
C ALA A 99 -17.64 -37.72 -41.75
N ARG A 100 -16.76 -38.75 -41.83
CA ARG A 100 -15.67 -38.93 -40.85
C ARG A 100 -14.65 -37.80 -40.90
N GLU A 101 -14.32 -37.29 -42.08
CA GLU A 101 -13.41 -36.14 -42.23
C GLU A 101 -14.02 -34.87 -41.60
N ILE A 102 -15.32 -34.61 -41.82
CA ILE A 102 -16.02 -33.49 -41.21
C ILE A 102 -16.10 -33.65 -39.70
N GLU A 103 -16.39 -34.85 -39.19
CA GLU A 103 -16.43 -35.13 -37.75
C GLU A 103 -15.05 -34.91 -37.12
N SER A 104 -13.98 -35.39 -37.75
CA SER A 104 -12.61 -35.17 -37.29
C SER A 104 -12.24 -33.68 -37.28
N ALA A 105 -12.56 -32.94 -38.36
CA ALA A 105 -12.29 -31.52 -38.44
C ALA A 105 -13.12 -30.70 -37.43
N ALA A 106 -14.37 -31.10 -37.18
CA ALA A 106 -15.22 -30.51 -36.15
C ALA A 106 -14.67 -30.79 -34.74
N ALA A 107 -14.18 -31.99 -34.48
CA ALA A 107 -13.55 -32.34 -33.21
C ALA A 107 -12.26 -31.53 -32.98
N GLU A 108 -11.40 -31.40 -34.00
CA GLU A 108 -10.17 -30.63 -33.92
C GLU A 108 -10.44 -29.14 -33.67
N THR A 109 -11.37 -28.55 -34.42
CA THR A 109 -11.78 -27.14 -34.21
C THR A 109 -12.46 -26.92 -32.86
N ALA A 110 -13.26 -27.87 -32.36
CA ALA A 110 -13.83 -27.80 -31.01
C ALA A 110 -12.73 -27.83 -29.94
N GLN A 111 -11.72 -28.70 -30.10
CA GLN A 111 -10.57 -28.81 -29.21
C GLN A 111 -9.79 -27.48 -29.17
N GLU A 112 -9.44 -26.92 -30.34
CA GLU A 112 -8.76 -25.62 -30.45
C GLU A 112 -9.57 -24.49 -29.81
N LEU A 113 -10.89 -24.48 -30.01
CA LEU A 113 -11.77 -23.47 -29.45
C LEU A 113 -11.82 -23.56 -27.92
N ILE A 114 -11.90 -24.77 -27.36
CA ILE A 114 -11.86 -25.02 -25.91
C ILE A 114 -10.50 -24.59 -25.35
N GLU A 115 -9.41 -24.98 -25.99
CA GLU A 115 -8.05 -24.63 -25.55
C GLU A 115 -7.83 -23.11 -25.57
N SER A 116 -8.29 -22.43 -26.62
CA SER A 116 -8.30 -20.97 -26.70
C SER A 116 -9.16 -20.32 -25.60
N ALA A 117 -10.37 -20.85 -25.34
CA ALA A 117 -11.23 -20.34 -24.25
C ALA A 117 -10.58 -20.50 -22.89
N THR A 118 -10.00 -21.67 -22.61
CA THR A 118 -9.38 -21.96 -21.32
C THR A 118 -8.14 -21.10 -21.09
N GLN A 119 -7.33 -20.86 -22.12
CA GLN A 119 -6.21 -19.92 -22.05
C GLN A 119 -6.68 -18.49 -21.80
N GLU A 120 -7.72 -18.04 -22.49
CA GLU A 120 -8.27 -16.69 -22.30
C GLU A 120 -8.90 -16.51 -20.92
N ALA A 121 -9.66 -17.51 -20.44
CA ALA A 121 -10.21 -17.52 -19.09
C ALA A 121 -9.10 -17.46 -18.02
N LYS A 122 -8.01 -18.22 -18.22
CA LYS A 122 -6.83 -18.18 -17.34
C LYS A 122 -6.16 -16.81 -17.36
N ARG A 123 -6.02 -16.20 -18.54
CA ARG A 123 -5.45 -14.85 -18.71
C ARG A 123 -6.29 -13.81 -18.00
N ILE A 124 -7.62 -13.85 -18.14
CA ILE A 124 -8.54 -12.95 -17.44
C ILE A 124 -8.43 -13.14 -15.93
N ALA A 125 -8.42 -14.38 -15.44
CA ALA A 125 -8.27 -14.68 -14.02
C ALA A 125 -6.94 -14.16 -13.45
N GLN A 126 -5.83 -14.35 -14.17
CA GLN A 126 -4.52 -13.82 -13.76
C GLN A 126 -4.50 -12.29 -13.74
N ASN A 127 -5.05 -11.63 -14.77
CA ASN A 127 -5.11 -10.16 -14.79
C ASN A 127 -5.98 -9.62 -13.65
N ALA A 128 -7.09 -10.29 -13.32
CA ALA A 128 -7.94 -9.90 -12.20
C ALA A 128 -7.18 -10.02 -10.88
N GLU A 129 -6.47 -11.13 -10.66
CA GLU A 129 -5.63 -11.35 -9.48
C GLU A 129 -4.53 -10.29 -9.35
N ASP A 130 -3.82 -9.98 -10.44
CA ASP A 130 -2.77 -8.95 -10.44
C ASP A 130 -3.34 -7.57 -10.08
N VAL A 131 -4.49 -7.21 -10.64
CA VAL A 131 -5.18 -5.94 -10.32
C VAL A 131 -5.62 -5.91 -8.86
N TYR A 132 -6.14 -7.01 -8.31
CA TYR A 132 -6.49 -7.07 -6.90
C TYR A 132 -5.28 -6.94 -6.00
N GLN A 133 -4.20 -7.65 -6.30
CA GLN A 133 -2.98 -7.59 -5.51
C GLN A 133 -2.38 -6.18 -5.51
N ASP A 134 -2.42 -5.48 -6.65
CA ASP A 134 -2.02 -4.09 -6.77
C ASP A 134 -2.91 -3.15 -5.94
N GLN A 135 -4.23 -3.33 -5.99
CA GLN A 135 -5.18 -2.53 -5.23
C GLN A 135 -5.02 -2.72 -3.71
N ILE A 136 -4.87 -3.97 -3.25
CA ILE A 136 -4.61 -4.31 -1.85
C ILE A 136 -3.30 -3.67 -1.41
N THR A 137 -2.21 -3.87 -2.16
CA THR A 137 -0.91 -3.29 -1.84
C THR A 137 -0.96 -1.76 -1.79
N ALA A 138 -1.71 -1.12 -2.70
CA ALA A 138 -1.91 0.33 -2.71
C ALA A 138 -2.76 0.80 -1.52
N ALA A 139 -3.79 0.05 -1.13
CA ALA A 139 -4.60 0.31 0.06
C ALA A 139 -3.77 0.19 1.34
N GLU A 140 -3.00 -0.89 1.51
CA GLU A 140 -2.09 -1.11 2.63
C GLU A 140 -1.07 0.02 2.76
N ARG A 141 -0.43 0.43 1.66
CA ARG A 141 0.51 1.58 1.65
C ARG A 141 -0.18 2.88 2.07
N ARG A 142 -1.44 3.11 1.66
CA ARG A 142 -2.21 4.29 2.06
C ARG A 142 -2.54 4.26 3.55
N VAL A 143 -2.95 3.10 4.08
CA VAL A 143 -3.22 2.89 5.50
C VAL A 143 -1.95 3.09 6.33
N ALA A 144 -0.83 2.48 5.93
CA ALA A 144 0.45 2.61 6.61
C ALA A 144 0.91 4.08 6.70
N ARG A 145 0.79 4.85 5.61
CA ARG A 145 1.08 6.29 5.62
C ARG A 145 0.17 7.07 6.56
N ARG A 146 -1.14 6.78 6.58
CA ARG A 146 -2.09 7.46 7.49
C ARG A 146 -1.77 7.15 8.95
N ILE A 147 -1.47 5.89 9.28
CA ILE A 147 -1.09 5.50 10.63
C ILE A 147 0.23 6.16 11.05
N ALA A 148 1.22 6.19 10.16
CA ALA A 148 2.50 6.86 10.43
C ALA A 148 2.33 8.37 10.66
N GLY A 149 1.53 9.04 9.82
CA GLY A 149 1.18 10.46 9.99
C GLY A 149 0.48 10.73 11.30
N ALA A 150 -0.56 9.96 11.63
CA ALA A 150 -1.30 10.12 12.88
C ALA A 150 -0.43 9.89 14.13
N LYS A 151 0.52 8.94 14.07
CA LYS A 151 1.50 8.73 15.15
C LYS A 151 2.44 9.93 15.30
N HIS A 152 2.96 10.43 14.19
CA HIS A 152 3.85 11.60 14.21
C HIS A 152 3.16 12.85 14.78
N ASP A 153 1.93 13.13 14.32
CA ASP A 153 1.14 14.26 14.83
C ASP A 153 0.86 14.13 16.33
N ALA A 154 0.55 12.92 16.80
CA ALA A 154 0.35 12.65 18.22
C ALA A 154 1.63 12.83 19.05
N GLU A 155 2.77 12.36 18.56
CA GLU A 155 4.08 12.56 19.21
C GLU A 155 4.45 14.05 19.30
N LEU A 156 4.21 14.82 18.23
CA LEU A 156 4.43 16.27 18.23
C LEU A 156 3.54 16.99 19.25
N LEU A 157 2.26 16.63 19.33
CA LEU A 157 1.34 17.20 20.33
C LEU A 157 1.80 16.89 21.75
N LEU A 158 2.23 15.66 22.03
CA LEU A 158 2.74 15.26 23.33
C LEU A 158 4.03 16.02 23.70
N MET A 159 4.97 16.12 22.76
CA MET A 159 6.20 16.90 22.96
C MET A 159 5.90 18.37 23.25
N LYS A 160 4.97 18.98 22.51
CA LYS A 160 4.56 20.37 22.74
C LYS A 160 3.92 20.55 24.11
N ALA A 161 2.93 19.72 24.45
CA ALA A 161 2.24 19.80 25.74
C ALA A 161 3.19 19.60 26.93
N THR A 162 4.11 18.63 26.85
CA THR A 162 5.08 18.38 27.92
C THR A 162 6.11 19.51 28.06
N THR A 163 6.52 20.13 26.96
CA THR A 163 7.43 21.29 27.00
C THR A 163 6.74 22.50 27.62
N GLU A 164 5.51 22.82 27.18
CA GLU A 164 4.72 23.92 27.74
C GLU A 164 4.44 23.73 29.24
N ALA A 165 4.16 22.49 29.66
CA ALA A 165 3.95 22.16 31.08
C ALA A 165 5.23 22.38 31.90
N LYS A 166 6.40 21.96 31.39
CA LYS A 166 7.69 22.17 32.05
C LYS A 166 8.06 23.65 32.15
N ASP A 167 7.82 24.43 31.10
CA ASP A 167 8.11 25.86 31.11
C ASP A 167 7.25 26.59 32.15
N LYS A 168 5.94 26.29 32.21
CA LYS A 168 5.05 26.83 33.25
C LYS A 168 5.50 26.48 34.66
N LEU A 169 5.92 25.23 34.90
CA LEU A 169 6.44 24.81 36.20
C LEU A 169 7.71 25.59 36.57
N ARG A 170 8.64 25.74 35.62
CA ARG A 170 9.88 26.50 35.83
C ARG A 170 9.60 27.96 36.16
N ASP A 171 8.67 28.59 35.47
CA ASP A 171 8.30 29.99 35.71
C ASP A 171 7.69 30.17 37.11
N ILE A 172 6.80 29.26 37.53
CA ILE A 172 6.22 29.25 38.89
C ILE A 172 7.32 29.04 39.95
N GLU A 173 8.27 28.13 39.72
CA GLU A 173 9.36 27.89 40.66
C GLU A 173 10.25 29.12 40.85
N LEU A 174 10.54 29.86 39.77
CA LEU A 174 11.28 31.12 39.80
C LEU A 174 10.50 32.20 40.56
N GLU A 175 9.19 32.32 40.33
CA GLU A 175 8.30 33.25 41.05
C GLU A 175 8.32 32.96 42.57
N VAL A 176 8.21 31.69 42.95
CA VAL A 176 8.27 31.25 44.35
C VAL A 176 9.63 31.55 44.97
N ALA A 177 10.74 31.33 44.24
CA ALA A 177 12.07 31.67 44.71
C ALA A 177 12.24 33.20 44.92
N ARG A 178 11.72 34.01 43.99
CA ARG A 178 11.72 35.47 44.09
C ARG A 178 10.95 35.95 45.32
N MET A 179 9.74 35.44 45.54
CA MET A 179 8.92 35.79 46.71
C MET A 179 9.60 35.41 48.03
N ARG A 180 10.24 34.23 48.10
CA ARG A 180 11.02 33.82 49.27
C ARG A 180 12.20 34.75 49.54
N GLY A 181 12.91 35.18 48.49
CA GLY A 181 14.01 36.13 48.59
C GLY A 181 13.53 37.47 49.16
N GLN A 182 12.42 38.01 48.63
CA GLN A 182 11.82 39.25 49.11
C GLN A 182 11.39 39.14 50.58
N ALA A 183 10.63 38.10 50.93
CA ALA A 183 10.19 37.85 52.30
C ALA A 183 11.38 37.72 53.27
N ALA A 184 12.46 37.04 52.88
CA ALA A 184 13.65 36.93 53.72
C ALA A 184 14.34 38.29 53.94
N THR A 185 14.40 39.14 52.91
CA THR A 185 14.97 40.50 53.04
C THR A 185 14.12 41.41 53.91
N GLU A 186 12.79 41.33 53.80
CA GLU A 186 11.85 42.08 54.63
C GLU A 186 11.95 41.65 56.09
N VAL A 187 11.98 40.34 56.35
CA VAL A 187 12.16 39.81 57.71
C VAL A 187 13.52 40.25 58.29
N ALA A 188 14.59 40.22 57.51
CA ALA A 188 15.91 40.67 57.96
C ALA A 188 15.97 42.18 58.23
N SER A 189 15.32 42.99 57.39
CA SER A 189 15.25 44.44 57.57
C SER A 189 14.47 44.80 58.83
N LEU A 190 13.28 44.21 59.01
CA LEU A 190 12.43 44.36 60.20
C LEU A 190 13.18 43.93 61.47
N LYS A 191 13.90 42.81 61.44
CA LYS A 191 14.71 42.35 62.57
C LYS A 191 15.83 43.34 62.92
N THR A 192 16.45 43.95 61.90
CA THR A 192 17.55 44.90 62.10
C THR A 192 17.04 46.24 62.62
N THR A 193 15.93 46.76 62.08
CA THR A 193 15.29 48.00 62.55
C THR A 193 14.79 47.82 63.98
N ALA A 194 14.07 46.73 64.27
CA ALA A 194 13.62 46.40 65.63
C ALA A 194 14.80 46.31 66.61
N ARG A 195 15.91 45.66 66.23
CA ARG A 195 17.11 45.59 67.07
C ARG A 195 17.73 46.97 67.31
N ARG A 196 17.80 47.84 66.30
CA ARG A 196 18.33 49.21 66.45
C ARG A 196 17.44 50.07 67.35
N GLU A 197 16.12 49.98 67.20
CA GLU A 197 15.17 50.69 68.04
C GLU A 197 15.26 50.25 69.50
N VAL A 198 15.42 48.94 69.73
CA VAL A 198 15.67 48.38 71.07
C VAL A 198 16.94 48.96 71.69
N GLU A 199 18.07 48.95 70.96
CA GLU A 199 19.34 49.47 71.47
C GLU A 199 19.30 50.99 71.69
N ALA A 200 18.67 51.75 70.78
CA ALA A 200 18.49 53.20 70.94
C ALA A 200 17.65 53.53 72.19
N LYS A 201 16.58 52.76 72.44
CA LYS A 201 15.74 52.92 73.63
C LYS A 201 16.48 52.58 74.92
N LYS A 202 17.32 51.54 74.92
CA LYS A 202 18.20 51.23 76.06
C LYS A 202 19.17 52.38 76.34
N ALA A 203 19.87 52.89 75.33
CA ALA A 203 20.80 54.00 75.50
C ALA A 203 20.12 55.29 76.01
N GLU A 204 18.91 55.60 75.51
CA GLU A 204 18.09 56.71 76.00
C GLU A 204 17.73 56.54 77.48
N LEU A 205 17.39 55.31 77.89
CA LEU A 205 17.09 54.98 79.29
C LEU A 205 18.34 55.13 80.18
N ASP A 206 19.47 54.59 79.75
CA ASP A 206 20.73 54.67 80.50
C ASP A 206 21.19 56.12 80.68
N ALA A 207 21.08 56.94 79.63
CA ALA A 207 21.38 58.38 79.70
C ALA A 207 20.44 59.12 80.66
N LYS A 208 19.15 58.78 80.67
CA LYS A 208 18.17 59.35 81.63
C LYS A 208 18.52 58.95 83.06
N ILE A 209 18.89 57.69 83.31
CA ILE A 209 19.32 57.21 84.63
C ILE A 209 20.57 57.97 85.09
N ALA A 210 21.59 58.09 84.23
CA ALA A 210 22.83 58.80 84.54
C ALA A 210 22.59 60.29 84.79
N GLY A 211 21.82 60.96 83.94
CA GLY A 211 21.51 62.39 84.07
C GLY A 211 20.72 62.71 85.33
N GLN A 212 19.73 61.89 85.68
CA GLN A 212 19.06 62.04 86.97
C GLN A 212 20.00 61.71 88.15
N GLY A 213 20.92 60.76 88.02
CA GLY A 213 21.92 60.47 89.06
C GLY A 213 22.82 61.67 89.36
N LEU A 214 23.17 62.43 88.32
CA LEU A 214 23.98 63.64 88.42
C LEU A 214 23.20 64.82 89.04
N LEU A 215 21.94 65.01 88.63
CA LEU A 215 21.03 65.98 89.26
C LEU A 215 20.80 65.69 90.75
N ASN A 216 20.70 64.41 91.11
CA ASN A 216 20.59 64.00 92.50
C ASN A 216 21.85 64.34 93.29
N LEU A 217 23.05 64.15 92.73
CA LEU A 217 24.32 64.50 93.37
C LEU A 217 24.45 66.02 93.58
N GLU A 218 23.99 66.83 92.63
CA GLU A 218 24.07 68.30 92.68
C GLU A 218 23.08 68.91 93.69
N GLN A 219 21.90 68.30 93.88
CA GLN A 219 20.94 68.70 94.92
C GLN A 219 21.37 68.35 96.35
N LEU A 220 22.45 67.56 96.52
CA LEU A 220 22.90 67.01 97.80
C LEU A 220 24.06 67.81 98.45
N GLY A 221 23.97 69.13 98.58
CA GLY A 221 24.80 69.87 99.57
C GLY A 221 24.50 69.37 101.00
N ILE A 222 25.50 68.95 101.77
CA ILE A 222 25.32 68.10 102.99
C ILE A 222 24.90 68.92 104.22
N GLU A 223 23.86 68.53 104.97
CA GLU A 223 24.04 67.94 106.32
C GLU A 223 23.03 66.80 106.61
N GLN A 224 23.29 65.68 105.93
CA GLN A 224 22.96 64.26 106.20
C GLN A 224 21.50 63.81 106.43
N ALA A 225 20.65 64.45 107.24
CA ALA A 225 19.32 63.88 107.55
C ALA A 225 18.22 64.21 106.51
N ALA A 226 18.23 65.42 105.94
CA ALA A 226 17.32 65.79 104.85
C ALA A 226 17.69 65.08 103.53
N LYS A 227 18.93 64.60 103.43
CA LYS A 227 19.47 63.86 102.29
C LYS A 227 18.92 62.46 102.24
N ASP A 228 18.84 61.74 103.36
CA ASP A 228 18.33 60.38 103.37
C ASP A 228 16.85 60.33 102.96
N LEU A 229 16.06 61.34 103.35
CA LEU A 229 14.65 61.44 102.96
C LEU A 229 14.46 61.87 101.50
N ALA A 230 15.30 62.79 100.99
CA ALA A 230 15.31 63.16 99.58
C ALA A 230 15.85 62.02 98.69
N ILE A 231 16.85 61.25 99.15
CA ILE A 231 17.37 60.05 98.50
C ILE A 231 16.28 58.98 98.47
N ALA A 232 15.57 58.73 99.57
CA ALA A 232 14.46 57.78 99.58
C ALA A 232 13.32 58.20 98.62
N ASP A 233 12.97 59.48 98.55
CA ASP A 233 11.97 60.00 97.60
C ASP A 233 12.46 59.93 96.14
N LEU A 234 13.73 60.25 95.89
CA LEU A 234 14.33 60.16 94.56
C LEU A 234 14.53 58.71 94.11
N GLU A 235 14.92 57.80 95.00
CA GLU A 235 14.97 56.36 94.77
C GLU A 235 13.58 55.81 94.47
N SER A 236 12.55 56.26 95.19
CA SER A 236 11.15 55.91 94.90
C SER A 236 10.71 56.39 93.52
N LYS A 237 11.03 57.65 93.16
CA LYS A 237 10.75 58.23 91.83
C LYS A 237 11.52 57.52 90.73
N PHE A 238 12.78 57.16 90.96
CA PHE A 238 13.59 56.39 90.04
C PHE A 238 13.07 54.98 89.84
N LYS A 239 12.73 54.30 90.93
CA LYS A 239 12.13 52.97 90.90
C LYS A 239 10.80 53.00 90.16
N THR A 240 10.01 54.07 90.34
CA THR A 240 8.75 54.27 89.61
C THR A 240 8.99 54.55 88.13
N ARG A 241 9.92 55.45 87.78
CA ARG A 241 10.26 55.76 86.38
C ARG A 241 10.89 54.58 85.66
N ARG A 242 11.78 53.85 86.32
CA ARG A 242 12.39 52.63 85.81
C ARG A 242 11.32 51.55 85.61
N ARG A 243 10.40 51.37 86.56
CA ARG A 243 9.27 50.44 86.40
C ARG A 243 8.35 50.83 85.24
N VAL A 244 8.08 52.13 85.05
CA VAL A 244 7.26 52.62 83.93
C VAL A 244 7.99 52.43 82.60
N ALA A 245 9.27 52.75 82.52
CA ALA A 245 10.05 52.59 81.30
C ALA A 245 10.34 51.12 80.95
N GLU A 246 10.60 50.27 81.95
CA GLU A 246 10.69 48.81 81.77
C GLU A 246 9.36 48.26 81.26
N LYS A 247 8.23 48.76 81.77
CA LYS A 247 6.90 48.37 81.29
C LYS A 247 6.64 48.82 79.85
N GLU A 248 6.91 50.08 79.51
CA GLU A 248 6.76 50.60 78.14
C GLU A 248 7.70 49.88 77.16
N TYR A 249 8.92 49.54 77.58
CA TYR A 249 9.86 48.75 76.79
C TYR A 249 9.32 47.33 76.55
N LEU A 250 8.82 46.69 77.60
CA LEU A 250 8.24 45.35 77.50
C LEU A 250 7.00 45.36 76.58
N GLU A 251 6.16 46.39 76.67
CA GLU A 251 5.00 46.58 75.79
C GLU A 251 5.43 46.73 74.31
N LYS A 252 6.40 47.60 74.00
CA LYS A 252 6.91 47.77 72.63
C LYS A 252 7.63 46.53 72.10
N HIS A 253 8.38 45.83 72.96
CA HIS A 253 9.01 44.58 72.59
C HIS A 253 7.97 43.51 72.25
N ASN A 254 6.94 43.38 73.08
CA ASN A 254 5.84 42.45 72.83
C ASN A 254 5.06 42.82 71.55
N GLU A 255 4.86 44.11 71.29
CA GLU A 255 4.21 44.60 70.06
C GLU A 255 5.05 44.28 68.81
N ALA A 256 6.37 44.52 68.85
CA ALA A 256 7.27 44.18 67.76
C ALA A 256 7.34 42.66 67.53
N VAL A 257 7.39 41.86 68.60
CA VAL A 257 7.34 40.39 68.51
C VAL A 257 6.04 39.96 67.85
N HIS A 258 4.89 40.47 68.32
CA HIS A 258 3.58 40.15 67.75
C HIS A 258 3.49 40.52 66.26
N GLN A 259 4.01 41.67 65.84
CA GLN A 259 4.05 42.06 64.42
C GLN A 259 4.92 41.08 63.61
N THR A 260 6.11 40.71 64.11
CA THR A 260 6.98 39.75 63.40
C THR A 260 6.38 38.35 63.33
N GLU A 261 5.68 37.91 64.38
CA GLU A 261 4.95 36.65 64.41
C GLU A 261 3.80 36.67 63.39
N SER A 262 3.06 37.78 63.31
CA SER A 262 1.99 37.96 62.32
C SER A 262 2.52 37.92 60.88
N TYR A 263 3.64 38.59 60.58
CA TYR A 263 4.27 38.50 59.25
C TYR A 263 4.78 37.09 58.94
N LEU A 264 5.39 36.42 59.91
CA LEU A 264 5.85 35.04 59.75
C LEU A 264 4.68 34.08 59.50
N GLU A 265 3.57 34.29 60.19
CA GLU A 265 2.34 33.51 60.01
C GLU A 265 1.70 33.76 58.64
N SER A 266 1.64 35.02 58.19
CA SER A 266 1.20 35.36 56.82
C SER A 266 2.08 34.68 55.76
N ALA A 267 3.40 34.78 55.87
CA ALA A 267 4.32 34.17 54.92
C ALA A 267 4.24 32.62 54.92
N LYS A 268 3.97 32.02 56.09
CA LYS A 268 3.69 30.59 56.19
C LYS A 268 2.39 30.23 55.45
N ASN A 269 1.33 31.01 55.67
CA ASN A 269 0.04 30.81 55.01
C ASN A 269 0.18 30.91 53.49
N ASP A 270 0.84 31.96 52.98
CA ASP A 270 1.11 32.14 51.55
C ASP A 270 1.92 30.96 50.97
N LEU A 271 2.93 30.48 51.71
CA LEU A 271 3.74 29.34 51.27
C LEU A 271 2.92 28.04 51.25
N THR A 272 2.02 27.84 52.21
CA THR A 272 1.10 26.70 52.18
C THR A 272 0.08 26.78 51.05
N GLU A 273 -0.44 27.97 50.77
CA GLU A 273 -1.35 28.21 49.64
C GLU A 273 -0.64 27.95 48.31
N LEU A 274 0.58 28.47 48.13
CA LEU A 274 1.40 28.20 46.94
C LEU A 274 1.74 26.71 46.78
N LYS A 275 1.99 25.99 47.88
CA LYS A 275 2.17 24.53 47.81
C LYS A 275 0.88 23.84 47.35
N LYS A 276 -0.27 24.31 47.82
CA LYS A 276 -1.58 23.81 47.39
C LYS A 276 -1.79 24.10 45.90
N THR A 277 -1.49 25.30 45.41
CA THR A 277 -1.62 25.64 43.98
C THR A 277 -0.67 24.83 43.11
N ILE A 278 0.57 24.59 43.55
CA ILE A 278 1.50 23.69 42.85
C ILE A 278 0.93 22.27 42.80
N SER A 279 0.34 21.78 43.90
CA SER A 279 -0.25 20.44 43.93
C SER A 279 -1.47 20.32 43.01
N THR A 280 -2.32 21.35 42.92
CA THR A 280 -3.46 21.36 42.01
C THR A 280 -3.00 21.44 40.56
N ILE A 281 -2.02 22.29 40.24
CA ILE A 281 -1.45 22.37 38.88
C ILE A 281 -0.81 21.04 38.49
N ARG A 282 -0.13 20.34 39.42
CA ARG A 282 0.41 19.01 39.13
C ARG A 282 -0.69 17.99 38.81
N LEU A 283 -1.82 18.04 39.52
CA LEU A 283 -2.99 17.19 39.20
C LEU A 283 -3.60 17.57 37.85
N GLU A 284 -3.69 18.86 37.53
CA GLU A 284 -4.16 19.34 36.22
C GLU A 284 -3.24 18.88 35.08
N ILE A 285 -1.91 18.92 35.28
CA ILE A 285 -0.94 18.39 34.31
C ILE A 285 -1.16 16.88 34.12
N GLN A 286 -1.31 16.11 35.20
CA GLN A 286 -1.59 14.68 35.09
C GLN A 286 -2.92 14.39 34.38
N ALA A 287 -3.95 15.20 34.64
CA ALA A 287 -5.23 15.10 33.96
C ALA A 287 -5.09 15.40 32.46
N LEU A 288 -4.36 16.46 32.09
CA LEU A 288 -4.06 16.82 30.70
C LEU A 288 -3.24 15.74 29.98
N GLU A 289 -2.25 15.14 30.65
CA GLU A 289 -1.48 14.01 30.11
C GLU A 289 -2.37 12.78 29.87
N MET A 290 -3.27 12.47 30.81
CA MET A 290 -4.22 11.39 30.66
C MET A 290 -5.23 11.66 29.53
N GLU A 291 -5.76 12.88 29.44
CA GLU A 291 -6.68 13.30 28.37
C GLU A 291 -5.99 13.24 27.01
N ALA A 292 -4.75 13.72 26.89
CA ALA A 292 -3.95 13.62 25.68
C ALA A 292 -3.71 12.16 25.28
N GLY A 293 -3.40 11.28 26.24
CA GLY A 293 -3.25 9.85 26.00
C GLY A 293 -4.55 9.17 25.55
N GLN A 294 -5.69 9.55 26.14
CA GLN A 294 -7.01 9.07 25.71
C GLN A 294 -7.37 9.58 24.31
N ALA A 295 -7.10 10.84 24.01
CA ALA A 295 -7.30 11.42 22.69
C ALA A 295 -6.45 10.71 21.64
N GLN A 296 -5.17 10.43 21.95
CA GLN A 296 -4.29 9.63 21.09
C GLN A 296 -4.87 8.24 20.82
N SER A 297 -5.36 7.55 21.87
CA SER A 297 -5.98 6.24 21.74
C SER A 297 -7.23 6.28 20.85
N ARG A 298 -8.10 7.29 21.01
CA ARG A 298 -9.28 7.51 20.18
C ARG A 298 -8.91 7.76 18.71
N ILE A 299 -7.97 8.66 18.44
CA ILE A 299 -7.50 8.95 17.07
C ILE A 299 -6.94 7.69 16.40
N LEU A 300 -6.17 6.87 17.13
CA LEU A 300 -5.65 5.61 16.63
C LEU A 300 -6.77 4.59 16.35
N SER A 301 -7.75 4.48 17.25
CA SER A 301 -8.92 3.60 17.07
C SER A 301 -9.76 4.02 15.87
N ASP A 302 -10.07 5.30 15.72
CA ASP A 302 -10.84 5.83 14.58
C ASP A 302 -10.09 5.64 13.27
N SER A 303 -8.76 5.83 13.29
CA SER A 303 -7.92 5.62 12.10
C SER A 303 -7.87 4.14 11.71
N ARG A 304 -7.84 3.23 12.69
CA ARG A 304 -7.95 1.78 12.45
C ARG A 304 -9.30 1.40 11.88
N SER A 305 -10.40 1.85 12.49
CA SER A 305 -11.75 1.58 11.98
C SER A 305 -11.95 2.11 10.55
N LYS A 306 -11.46 3.32 10.25
CA LYS A 306 -11.46 3.86 8.88
C LYS A 306 -10.61 3.03 7.92
N ALA A 307 -9.47 2.52 8.36
CA ALA A 307 -8.63 1.65 7.55
C ALA A 307 -9.33 0.31 7.26
N GLU A 308 -9.93 -0.31 8.27
CA GLU A 308 -10.71 -1.55 8.15
C GLU A 308 -11.90 -1.35 7.20
N ALA A 309 -12.62 -0.23 7.29
CA ALA A 309 -13.70 0.10 6.37
C ALA A 309 -13.23 0.26 4.92
N ILE A 310 -12.04 0.85 4.69
CA ILE A 310 -11.46 0.97 3.35
C ILE A 310 -11.09 -0.40 2.79
N VAL A 311 -10.47 -1.27 3.60
CA VAL A 311 -10.13 -2.63 3.19
C VAL A 311 -11.40 -3.42 2.85
N HIS A 312 -12.40 -3.39 3.73
CA HIS A 312 -13.67 -4.07 3.48
C HIS A 312 -14.40 -3.54 2.24
N ALA A 313 -14.34 -2.22 1.97
CA ALA A 313 -14.91 -1.66 0.75
C ALA A 313 -14.17 -2.15 -0.51
N ALA A 314 -12.84 -2.23 -0.45
CA ALA A 314 -12.04 -2.79 -1.54
C ALA A 314 -12.34 -4.29 -1.75
N ASP A 315 -12.52 -5.07 -0.67
CA ASP A 315 -12.89 -6.49 -0.75
C ASP A 315 -14.27 -6.68 -1.39
N LEU A 316 -15.23 -5.80 -1.09
CA LEU A 316 -16.55 -5.81 -1.73
C LEU A 316 -16.49 -5.46 -3.22
N GLU A 317 -15.77 -4.39 -3.59
CA GLU A 317 -15.55 -4.04 -4.99
C GLU A 317 -14.86 -5.19 -5.74
N ALA A 318 -13.91 -5.85 -5.10
CA ALA A 318 -13.25 -7.02 -5.65
C ALA A 318 -14.18 -8.21 -5.85
N ALA A 319 -15.02 -8.51 -4.85
CA ALA A 319 -16.02 -9.55 -5.00
C ALA A 319 -17.00 -9.25 -6.14
N GLU A 320 -17.40 -7.98 -6.32
CA GLU A 320 -18.31 -7.57 -7.39
C GLU A 320 -17.67 -7.65 -8.78
N ILE A 321 -16.41 -7.23 -8.93
CA ILE A 321 -15.68 -7.36 -10.19
C ILE A 321 -15.51 -8.85 -10.54
N ASN A 322 -15.19 -9.71 -9.56
CA ASN A 322 -15.10 -11.16 -9.78
C ASN A 322 -16.44 -11.76 -10.18
N ALA A 323 -17.55 -11.36 -9.54
CA ALA A 323 -18.88 -11.84 -9.92
C ALA A 323 -19.22 -11.44 -11.37
N LYS A 324 -18.96 -10.18 -11.75
CA LYS A 324 -19.16 -9.71 -13.13
C LYS A 324 -18.29 -10.47 -14.14
N ALA A 325 -17.03 -10.76 -13.78
CA ALA A 325 -16.15 -11.57 -14.62
C ALA A 325 -16.71 -12.98 -14.81
N LEU A 326 -17.16 -13.64 -13.73
CA LEU A 326 -17.77 -14.98 -13.79
C LEU A 326 -19.06 -14.99 -14.64
N ASP A 327 -19.95 -14.01 -14.47
CA ASP A 327 -21.16 -13.88 -15.29
C ASP A 327 -20.82 -13.71 -16.77
N SER A 328 -19.82 -12.88 -17.09
CA SER A 328 -19.38 -12.70 -18.48
C SER A 328 -18.79 -13.97 -19.10
N ILE A 329 -18.07 -14.77 -18.30
CA ILE A 329 -17.55 -16.07 -18.71
C ILE A 329 -18.72 -17.03 -18.99
N ALA A 330 -19.71 -17.08 -18.10
CA ALA A 330 -20.89 -17.94 -18.27
C ALA A 330 -21.73 -17.56 -19.51
N GLU A 331 -21.89 -16.26 -19.80
CA GLU A 331 -22.55 -15.80 -21.04
C GLU A 331 -21.78 -16.22 -22.29
N LEU A 332 -20.45 -16.07 -22.29
CA LEU A 332 -19.59 -16.51 -23.38
C LEU A 332 -19.66 -18.02 -23.60
N GLU A 333 -19.64 -18.82 -22.52
CA GLU A 333 -19.80 -20.27 -22.59
C GLU A 333 -21.15 -20.66 -23.21
N LYS A 334 -22.24 -20.04 -22.75
CA LYS A 334 -23.59 -20.30 -23.27
C LYS A 334 -23.71 -19.91 -24.74
N ALA A 335 -23.14 -18.78 -25.14
CA ALA A 335 -23.11 -18.34 -26.53
C ALA A 335 -22.34 -19.34 -27.42
N ARG A 336 -21.20 -19.84 -26.94
CA ARG A 336 -20.43 -20.89 -27.62
C ARG A 336 -21.18 -22.21 -27.71
N GLU A 337 -21.88 -22.63 -26.66
CA GLU A 337 -22.68 -23.86 -26.67
C GLU A 337 -23.84 -23.79 -27.68
N LEU A 338 -24.50 -22.64 -27.77
CA LEU A 338 -25.51 -22.36 -28.79
C LEU A 338 -24.94 -22.41 -30.21
N HIS A 339 -23.76 -21.82 -30.40
CA HIS A 339 -23.05 -21.87 -31.68
C HIS A 339 -22.69 -23.31 -32.05
N MET A 340 -22.22 -24.11 -31.10
CA MET A 340 -21.91 -25.53 -31.29
C MET A 340 -23.17 -26.32 -31.70
N LYS A 341 -24.29 -26.16 -31.00
CA LYS A 341 -25.57 -26.80 -31.37
C LYS A 341 -26.03 -26.42 -32.77
N ASN A 342 -25.82 -25.17 -33.19
CA ASN A 342 -26.14 -24.77 -34.57
C ASN A 342 -25.26 -25.47 -35.59
N ILE A 343 -23.97 -25.63 -35.33
CA ILE A 343 -23.06 -26.40 -36.19
C ILE A 343 -23.52 -27.86 -36.24
N GLU A 344 -23.77 -28.50 -35.10
CA GLU A 344 -24.26 -29.88 -35.04
C GLU A 344 -25.56 -30.08 -35.82
N ASN A 345 -26.53 -29.17 -35.66
CA ASN A 345 -27.79 -29.24 -36.41
C ASN A 345 -27.58 -29.10 -37.92
N ARG A 346 -26.65 -28.24 -38.37
CA ARG A 346 -26.29 -28.11 -39.79
C ARG A 346 -25.62 -29.38 -40.33
N VAL A 347 -24.73 -29.98 -39.55
CA VAL A 347 -24.10 -31.26 -39.90
C VAL A 347 -25.15 -32.36 -40.01
N ARG A 348 -26.02 -32.51 -38.99
CA ARG A 348 -27.08 -33.52 -38.96
C ARG A 348 -28.11 -33.34 -40.08
N SER A 349 -28.44 -32.09 -40.45
CA SER A 349 -29.31 -31.83 -41.61
C SER A 349 -28.59 -32.20 -42.91
N GLY A 350 -27.31 -31.87 -43.04
CA GLY A 350 -26.47 -32.30 -44.17
C GLY A 350 -26.43 -33.82 -44.31
N GLU A 351 -26.25 -34.55 -43.21
CA GLU A 351 -26.31 -36.02 -43.18
C GLU A 351 -27.67 -36.55 -43.63
N LEU A 352 -28.78 -35.97 -43.14
CA LEU A 352 -30.13 -36.32 -43.56
C LEU A 352 -30.37 -36.03 -45.05
N TYR A 353 -29.88 -34.91 -45.57
CA TYR A 353 -29.95 -34.59 -46.99
C TYR A 353 -29.17 -35.62 -47.82
N LEU A 354 -27.96 -35.98 -47.40
CA LEU A 354 -27.15 -37.01 -48.06
C LEU A 354 -27.83 -38.38 -47.99
N LYS A 355 -28.44 -38.72 -46.85
CA LYS A 355 -29.17 -39.98 -46.67
C LYS A 355 -30.45 -40.06 -47.50
N ASN A 356 -31.18 -38.94 -47.63
CA ASN A 356 -32.36 -38.83 -48.48
C ASN A 356 -31.96 -38.92 -49.96
N LEU A 357 -30.89 -38.24 -50.38
CA LEU A 357 -30.32 -38.38 -51.72
C LEU A 357 -29.93 -39.83 -52.01
N ARG A 358 -29.23 -40.50 -51.08
CA ARG A 358 -28.93 -41.94 -51.14
C ARG A 358 -30.20 -42.78 -51.30
N SER A 359 -31.24 -42.52 -50.52
CA SER A 359 -32.50 -43.29 -50.61
C SER A 359 -33.26 -43.06 -51.91
N LEU A 360 -33.20 -41.85 -52.47
CA LEU A 360 -33.83 -41.50 -53.74
C LEU A 360 -33.15 -42.26 -54.88
N VAL A 361 -31.81 -42.29 -54.86
CA VAL A 361 -30.98 -43.05 -55.79
C VAL A 361 -31.26 -44.55 -55.69
N THR A 362 -31.48 -45.09 -54.48
CA THR A 362 -31.83 -46.52 -54.31
C THR A 362 -33.30 -46.85 -54.62
N ASN A 363 -34.23 -45.90 -54.50
CA ASN A 363 -35.65 -46.13 -54.84
C ASN A 363 -35.90 -46.03 -56.35
N THR A 364 -35.07 -45.30 -57.10
CA THR A 364 -35.08 -45.38 -58.58
C THR A 364 -34.58 -46.73 -59.11
N ASP A 365 -34.02 -47.57 -58.23
CA ASP A 365 -33.61 -48.97 -58.50
C ASP A 365 -34.69 -50.01 -58.11
N SER A 366 -35.91 -49.61 -57.75
CA SER A 366 -37.01 -50.58 -57.57
C SER A 366 -37.86 -50.62 -58.84
N PRO A 367 -37.77 -51.66 -59.69
CA PRO A 367 -38.71 -51.85 -60.78
C PRO A 367 -40.09 -52.12 -60.18
N GLU A 368 -41.05 -51.28 -60.55
CA GLU A 368 -42.47 -51.63 -60.47
C GLU A 368 -42.68 -52.95 -61.22
N GLU A 369 -43.30 -53.94 -60.54
CA GLU A 369 -43.87 -55.14 -61.16
C GLU A 369 -45.03 -54.80 -62.10
#